data_AF-A0A3M1CY65-F1
#
_entry.id   AF-A0A3M1CY65-F1
#
_cell.length_a   1.000
_cell.length_b   1.000
_cell.length_c   1.000
_cell.angle_alpha   90.00
_cell.angle_beta   90.00
_cell.angle_gamma   90.00
#
_symmetry.space_group_name_H-M   'P 1'
#
loop_
_entity.id
_entity.type
_entity.pdbx_description
1 polymer ?
#
loop_
_entity_poly.entity_id
_entity_poly.type
_entity_poly.pdbx_seq_one_letter_code
_entity_poly.pdbx_strand_id
1 'polypeptide(L)'
;MPSNSPLARGLRWTTIHRMGRSSLLTMLAAALASLPSTASPADAYYTADPNRLFWIVHVSDTHIGTDWYNEDGRFFWMLQEALPIIQPALVVVTGDLVDGSRNGIPTTGQDREEWQRYRAMLDQTGLSADFYVDLPGNHDTYNDDLSYYREWSLNGSTYGKTTRAMLLEFDFGTYFLYGCSTPGDSAGPFVDPAGFSQTELDEMQQMLEGNTDANLILVFGHHPPSDPDRADEARAMWRQAGAQYFHGHTHLYEEYIYDGIVTRQVNSLGKSRNDNLAVIAIDGDFITYEVTGSDDPWPMIVITAPADARLQSGDENPYAYPVPVNCPGAPVRALVFDSVPVERVWMSAGGGPDIELRQDENRPMLWLGEWSTNGLSGGEMQLVVSASDGRTRSRSITVRLETGIACPGPWEPDGEPADEAGTEPAEADGGTPDDYEYQQGDYVSDGGSAGENEPADAGQAGEGSAESGGEVQGEHTSTTDETPLDDDPRTDSGCGCSMSAVEHHRWGLPAEVLVFLALCTRRRGGRSSDGQP
;
A
#
# COMPACT_ATOMS: atom_id res chain seq x y z
N MET A 1 -16.54 18.45 -82.34
CA MET A 1 -16.22 17.55 -83.48
C MET A 1 -15.32 18.31 -84.44
N PRO A 2 -14.36 17.71 -85.16
CA PRO A 2 -14.03 16.27 -85.35
C PRO A 2 -12.73 15.91 -84.58
N SER A 3 -12.22 14.69 -84.36
CA SER A 3 -12.41 13.30 -84.83
C SER A 3 -11.03 12.76 -85.29
N ASN A 4 -10.75 11.54 -84.86
CA ASN A 4 -9.94 10.51 -85.53
C ASN A 4 -8.42 10.45 -85.29
N SER A 5 -8.06 9.38 -84.58
CA SER A 5 -6.78 8.65 -84.61
C SER A 5 -6.41 8.18 -86.03
N PRO A 6 -5.13 7.82 -86.30
CA PRO A 6 -4.81 6.38 -86.33
C PRO A 6 -3.35 5.97 -85.98
N LEU A 7 -3.24 4.76 -85.42
CA LEU A 7 -2.29 3.66 -85.70
C LEU A 7 -0.78 3.89 -85.93
N ALA A 8 0.00 3.40 -84.96
CA ALA A 8 0.88 2.21 -85.06
C ALA A 8 2.41 2.35 -85.24
N ARG A 9 3.08 1.49 -84.44
CA ARG A 9 4.41 0.85 -84.56
C ARG A 9 5.62 1.52 -83.88
N GLY A 10 5.86 1.05 -82.65
CA GLY A 10 6.97 0.14 -82.39
C GLY A 10 8.17 0.73 -81.63
N LEU A 11 8.44 0.21 -80.43
CA LEU A 11 9.79 -0.11 -79.98
C LEU A 11 9.76 -1.08 -78.78
N ARG A 12 10.91 -1.71 -78.55
CA ARG A 12 11.09 -3.05 -78.00
C ARG A 12 11.13 -3.10 -76.47
N TRP A 13 10.64 -4.24 -75.96
CA TRP A 13 11.08 -5.02 -74.80
C TRP A 13 12.29 -4.51 -74.00
N THR A 14 12.07 -4.23 -72.71
CA THR A 14 12.98 -4.61 -71.62
C THR A 14 12.18 -4.97 -70.37
N THR A 15 12.31 -6.24 -69.98
CA THR A 15 12.26 -6.85 -68.64
C THR A 15 11.38 -6.22 -67.55
N ILE A 16 10.23 -6.84 -67.28
CA ILE A 16 9.52 -6.74 -66.00
C ILE A 16 10.29 -7.57 -64.97
N HIS A 17 10.98 -6.91 -64.04
CA HIS A 17 11.41 -7.59 -62.82
C HIS A 17 10.18 -7.85 -61.95
N ARG A 18 9.96 -9.14 -61.66
CA ARG A 18 9.15 -9.62 -60.54
C ARG A 18 9.61 -8.89 -59.27
N MET A 19 8.80 -7.97 -58.74
CA MET A 19 8.90 -7.59 -57.33
C MET A 19 8.59 -8.84 -56.51
N GLY A 20 9.60 -9.30 -55.77
CA GLY A 20 9.54 -10.48 -54.95
C GLY A 20 8.55 -10.31 -53.80
N ARG A 21 7.88 -11.40 -53.46
CA ARG A 21 6.99 -11.58 -52.29
C ARG A 21 7.73 -11.48 -50.93
N SER A 22 8.90 -10.85 -50.89
CA SER A 22 9.80 -10.86 -49.74
C SER A 22 9.78 -9.56 -48.92
N SER A 23 8.91 -8.61 -49.27
CA SER A 23 8.76 -7.33 -48.53
C SER A 23 7.48 -7.23 -47.72
N LEU A 24 6.59 -8.24 -47.76
CA LEU A 24 5.39 -8.28 -46.90
C LEU A 24 5.58 -9.10 -45.62
N LEU A 25 6.57 -10.01 -45.56
CA LEU A 25 6.85 -10.78 -44.33
C LEU A 25 7.71 -10.00 -43.32
N THR A 26 8.54 -9.06 -43.78
CA THR A 26 9.40 -8.26 -42.88
C THR A 26 8.65 -7.15 -42.15
N MET A 27 7.48 -6.72 -42.66
CA MET A 27 6.58 -5.81 -41.91
C MET A 27 5.64 -6.55 -40.95
N LEU A 28 5.48 -7.88 -41.09
CA LEU A 28 4.69 -8.67 -40.14
C LEU A 28 5.53 -9.19 -38.97
N ALA A 29 6.86 -9.34 -39.16
CA ALA A 29 7.79 -9.75 -38.11
C ALA A 29 8.20 -8.59 -37.15
N ALA A 30 8.08 -7.33 -37.58
CA ALA A 30 8.30 -6.15 -36.74
C ALA A 30 7.05 -5.72 -35.94
N ALA A 31 5.93 -6.44 -36.09
CA ALA A 31 4.69 -6.27 -35.33
C ALA A 31 4.47 -7.41 -34.30
N LEU A 32 5.49 -8.22 -34.07
CA LEU A 32 5.73 -8.86 -32.77
C LEU A 32 6.61 -7.92 -31.94
N ALA A 33 6.23 -6.63 -31.89
CA ALA A 33 6.61 -5.81 -30.76
C ALA A 33 6.06 -6.56 -29.56
N SER A 34 6.92 -6.85 -28.59
CA SER A 34 6.58 -7.31 -27.25
C SER A 34 5.26 -6.65 -26.89
N LEU A 35 4.19 -7.44 -26.76
CA LEU A 35 3.02 -6.93 -26.08
C LEU A 35 3.55 -6.38 -24.75
N PRO A 36 3.24 -5.13 -24.36
CA PRO A 36 3.65 -4.64 -23.05
C PRO A 36 3.28 -5.73 -22.04
N SER A 37 4.26 -6.24 -21.30
CA SER A 37 3.95 -7.25 -20.28
C SER A 37 3.08 -6.54 -19.28
N THR A 38 1.84 -6.99 -19.13
CA THR A 38 0.95 -6.49 -18.09
C THR A 38 1.63 -6.69 -16.74
N ALA A 39 1.60 -5.65 -15.89
CA ALA A 39 1.93 -5.75 -14.47
C ALA A 39 1.38 -7.07 -13.90
N SER A 40 2.28 -7.92 -13.41
CA SER A 40 1.94 -9.28 -12.98
C SER A 40 2.43 -9.46 -11.55
N PRO A 41 1.55 -9.32 -10.55
CA PRO A 41 1.92 -9.63 -9.17
C PRO A 41 2.33 -11.10 -8.98
N ALA A 42 2.00 -11.99 -9.92
CA ALA A 42 2.43 -13.38 -9.92
C ALA A 42 3.92 -13.55 -10.30
N ASP A 43 4.56 -12.51 -10.83
CA ASP A 43 5.98 -12.51 -11.19
C ASP A 43 6.88 -12.18 -9.99
N ALA A 44 6.28 -11.93 -8.81
CA ALA A 44 6.99 -11.77 -7.56
C ALA A 44 7.95 -12.95 -7.30
N TYR A 45 9.15 -12.67 -6.79
CA TYR A 45 10.21 -13.66 -6.73
C TYR A 45 11.10 -13.55 -5.50
N TYR A 46 11.67 -14.70 -5.13
CA TYR A 46 12.55 -14.81 -3.97
C TYR A 46 13.98 -14.46 -4.34
N THR A 47 14.48 -13.33 -3.83
CA THR A 47 15.84 -12.83 -4.12
C THR A 47 16.68 -12.67 -2.87
N ALA A 48 18.00 -12.84 -2.99
CA ALA A 48 18.94 -12.48 -1.93
C ALA A 48 19.23 -10.98 -1.87
N ASP A 49 19.00 -10.24 -2.95
CA ASP A 49 19.26 -8.80 -3.02
C ASP A 49 18.32 -8.00 -2.10
N PRO A 50 18.84 -7.38 -1.02
CA PRO A 50 18.03 -6.60 -0.10
C PRO A 50 17.67 -5.21 -0.64
N ASN A 51 18.20 -4.78 -1.78
CA ASN A 51 18.03 -3.42 -2.30
C ASN A 51 16.76 -3.22 -3.13
N ARG A 52 16.01 -4.29 -3.38
CA ARG A 52 14.74 -4.28 -4.12
C ARG A 52 13.53 -4.15 -3.18
N LEU A 53 13.71 -3.33 -2.14
CA LEU A 53 12.76 -3.16 -1.05
C LEU A 53 12.44 -1.69 -0.86
N PHE A 54 11.15 -1.37 -0.87
CA PHE A 54 10.62 -0.11 -0.38
C PHE A 54 9.30 -0.37 0.35
N TRP A 55 8.81 0.62 1.09
CA TRP A 55 7.54 0.51 1.80
C TRP A 55 6.78 1.81 1.80
N ILE A 56 5.46 1.70 1.87
CA ILE A 56 4.52 2.81 2.00
C ILE A 56 3.63 2.60 3.23
N VAL A 57 3.09 3.68 3.77
CA VAL A 57 2.11 3.62 4.86
C VAL A 57 0.71 3.78 4.29
N HIS A 58 -0.21 2.92 4.74
CA HIS A 58 -1.64 3.02 4.44
C HIS A 58 -2.42 3.21 5.74
N VAL A 59 -3.21 4.27 5.77
CA VAL A 59 -4.09 4.66 6.87
C VAL A 59 -5.46 4.97 6.28
N SER A 60 -6.51 4.90 7.09
CA SER A 60 -7.84 5.32 6.65
C SER A 60 -8.63 5.93 7.80
N ASP A 61 -9.71 6.62 7.47
CA ASP A 61 -10.77 6.96 8.40
C ASP A 61 -10.24 7.75 9.60
N THR A 62 -9.65 8.92 9.33
CA THR A 62 -9.11 9.79 10.38
C THR A 62 -10.22 10.43 11.20
N HIS A 63 -11.41 10.61 10.62
CA HIS A 63 -12.65 11.07 11.28
C HIS A 63 -12.43 12.30 12.18
N ILE A 64 -11.65 13.28 11.71
CA ILE A 64 -11.38 14.50 12.48
C ILE A 64 -12.70 15.20 12.81
N GLY A 65 -12.96 15.44 14.09
CA GLY A 65 -14.20 16.07 14.59
C GLY A 65 -15.16 15.14 15.33
N THR A 66 -14.89 13.83 15.40
CA THR A 66 -15.80 12.91 16.08
C THR A 66 -15.86 13.13 17.60
N ASP A 67 -14.79 13.60 18.26
CA ASP A 67 -14.63 13.86 19.70
C ASP A 67 -14.69 12.62 20.64
N TRP A 68 -14.99 11.41 20.14
CA TRP A 68 -15.18 10.21 20.97
C TRP A 68 -13.90 9.40 21.21
N TYR A 69 -12.88 9.56 20.37
CA TYR A 69 -11.82 8.57 20.27
C TYR A 69 -10.40 9.15 20.30
N ASN A 70 -10.23 10.43 20.59
CA ASN A 70 -8.93 11.12 20.55
C ASN A 70 -8.30 11.04 19.14
N GLU A 71 -9.14 11.20 18.13
CA GLU A 71 -8.79 11.17 16.71
C GLU A 71 -7.70 12.19 16.36
N ASP A 72 -7.78 13.41 16.91
CA ASP A 72 -6.76 14.45 16.74
C ASP A 72 -5.41 13.97 17.26
N GLY A 73 -5.41 13.37 18.46
CA GLY A 73 -4.19 12.85 19.09
C GLY A 73 -3.58 11.69 18.29
N ARG A 74 -4.38 10.79 17.74
CA ARG A 74 -3.89 9.69 16.90
C ARG A 74 -3.41 10.15 15.54
N PHE A 75 -4.09 11.12 14.94
CA PHE A 75 -3.63 11.71 13.68
C PHE A 75 -2.31 12.46 13.88
N PHE A 76 -2.18 13.22 14.97
CA PHE A 76 -0.93 13.85 15.35
C PHE A 76 0.18 12.83 15.61
N TRP A 77 -0.10 11.77 16.38
CA TRP A 77 0.84 10.65 16.60
C TRP A 77 1.30 10.04 15.26
N MET A 78 0.37 9.75 14.35
CA MET A 78 0.71 9.19 13.04
C MET A 78 1.67 10.12 12.30
N LEU A 79 1.32 11.40 12.19
CA LEU A 79 2.10 12.39 11.45
C LEU A 79 3.48 12.71 12.05
N GLN A 80 3.58 12.85 13.37
CA GLN A 80 4.75 13.41 14.05
C GLN A 80 5.60 12.37 14.77
N GLU A 81 5.07 11.19 15.04
CA GLU A 81 5.78 10.13 15.76
C GLU A 81 5.95 8.88 14.88
N ALA A 82 4.86 8.36 14.30
CA ALA A 82 4.92 7.12 13.54
C ALA A 82 5.67 7.28 12.20
N LEU A 83 5.35 8.31 11.40
CA LEU A 83 5.99 8.51 10.10
C LEU A 83 7.52 8.75 10.20
N PRO A 84 8.05 9.55 11.15
CA PRO A 84 9.50 9.68 11.33
C PRO A 84 10.23 8.39 11.73
N ILE A 85 9.53 7.47 12.41
CA ILE A 85 10.06 6.16 12.78
C ILE A 85 10.03 5.20 11.58
N ILE A 86 8.90 5.16 10.86
CA ILE A 86 8.69 4.23 9.74
C ILE A 86 9.50 4.67 8.50
N GLN A 87 9.63 5.96 8.26
CA GLN A 87 10.31 6.54 7.09
C GLN A 87 9.84 5.92 5.75
N PRO A 88 8.52 5.92 5.45
CA PRO A 88 8.02 5.33 4.21
C PRO A 88 8.39 6.16 2.99
N ALA A 89 8.29 5.56 1.80
CA ALA A 89 8.41 6.27 0.53
C ALA A 89 7.18 7.12 0.20
N LEU A 90 6.01 6.72 0.71
CA LEU A 90 4.73 7.39 0.48
C LEU A 90 3.75 7.08 1.64
N VAL A 91 2.80 7.97 1.86
CA VAL A 91 1.64 7.76 2.75
C VAL A 91 0.36 7.87 1.93
N VAL A 92 -0.55 6.91 2.08
CA VAL A 92 -1.87 6.94 1.45
C VAL A 92 -2.95 6.89 2.53
N VAL A 93 -3.88 7.85 2.49
CA VAL A 93 -5.02 7.97 3.40
C VAL A 93 -6.31 7.80 2.63
N THR A 94 -6.99 6.68 2.83
CA THR A 94 -8.11 6.22 2.00
C THR A 94 -9.47 6.77 2.44
N GLY A 95 -9.59 8.08 2.69
CA GLY A 95 -10.89 8.73 2.92
C GLY A 95 -11.39 8.78 4.34
N ASP A 96 -12.54 9.42 4.50
CA ASP A 96 -13.15 9.82 5.76
C ASP A 96 -12.17 10.65 6.59
N LEU A 97 -11.72 11.73 5.96
CA LEU A 97 -10.73 12.64 6.51
C LEU A 97 -11.33 13.41 7.70
N VAL A 98 -12.57 13.86 7.54
CA VAL A 98 -13.38 14.48 8.59
C VAL A 98 -14.55 13.58 8.98
N ASP A 99 -15.14 13.78 10.16
CA ASP A 99 -16.28 12.98 10.61
C ASP A 99 -17.59 13.46 9.98
N GLY A 100 -17.76 14.75 9.67
CA GLY A 100 -19.00 15.27 9.08
C GLY A 100 -20.24 14.91 9.91
N SER A 101 -20.07 14.70 11.22
CA SER A 101 -21.09 14.15 12.11
C SER A 101 -21.01 14.85 13.46
N ARG A 102 -22.16 15.04 14.11
CA ARG A 102 -22.23 15.64 15.45
C ARG A 102 -22.88 14.66 16.40
N ASN A 103 -22.11 14.21 17.40
CA ASN A 103 -22.49 13.12 18.30
C ASN A 103 -22.83 11.81 17.54
N GLY A 104 -22.08 11.49 16.48
CA GLY A 104 -22.29 10.28 15.67
C GLY A 104 -23.51 10.33 14.74
N ILE A 105 -24.14 11.50 14.59
CA ILE A 105 -25.24 11.72 13.64
C ILE A 105 -24.67 12.56 12.50
N PRO A 106 -24.69 12.07 11.24
CA PRO A 106 -24.24 12.86 10.11
C PRO A 106 -24.91 14.24 10.09
N THR A 107 -24.14 15.29 9.89
CA THR A 107 -24.67 16.65 9.79
C THR A 107 -25.35 16.85 8.42
N THR A 108 -26.17 17.89 8.28
CA THR A 108 -26.86 18.21 7.01
C THR A 108 -25.92 18.78 5.94
N GLY A 109 -24.61 18.59 6.08
CA GLY A 109 -23.56 19.31 5.36
C GLY A 109 -22.20 19.09 6.02
N GLN A 110 -21.16 19.51 5.33
CA GLN A 110 -19.79 19.54 5.85
C GLN A 110 -19.63 20.53 7.02
N ASP A 111 -18.75 20.20 7.97
CA ASP A 111 -18.33 21.11 9.03
C ASP A 111 -16.97 21.72 8.70
N ARG A 112 -16.95 23.05 8.55
CA ARG A 112 -15.73 23.79 8.21
C ARG A 112 -14.67 23.68 9.29
N GLU A 113 -15.04 23.58 10.56
CA GLU A 113 -14.08 23.53 11.66
C GLU A 113 -13.25 22.23 11.62
N GLU A 114 -13.86 21.10 11.23
CA GLU A 114 -13.19 19.81 11.07
C GLU A 114 -12.14 19.88 9.95
N TRP A 115 -12.52 20.41 8.79
CA TRP A 115 -11.61 20.59 7.65
C TRP A 115 -10.45 21.54 7.96
N GLN A 116 -10.73 22.64 8.66
CA GLN A 116 -9.70 23.56 9.13
C GLN A 116 -8.74 22.87 10.09
N ARG A 117 -9.24 22.00 10.97
CA ARG A 117 -8.43 21.23 11.91
C ARG A 117 -7.55 20.21 11.19
N TYR A 118 -8.12 19.42 10.29
CA TYR A 118 -7.40 18.46 9.45
C TYR A 118 -6.26 19.14 8.69
N ARG A 119 -6.57 20.23 7.97
CA ARG A 119 -5.57 21.00 7.21
C ARG A 119 -4.48 21.60 8.10
N ALA A 120 -4.87 22.17 9.24
CA ALA A 120 -3.91 22.78 10.17
C ALA A 120 -2.93 21.77 10.77
N MET A 121 -3.35 20.53 11.00
CA MET A 121 -2.45 19.46 11.45
C MET A 121 -1.44 19.06 10.37
N LEU A 122 -1.89 18.93 9.11
CA LEU A 122 -0.99 18.67 7.98
C LEU A 122 -0.01 19.83 7.76
N ASP A 123 -0.46 21.08 7.80
CA ASP A 123 0.40 22.26 7.59
C ASP A 123 1.56 22.35 8.61
N GLN A 124 1.36 21.84 9.83
CA GLN A 124 2.40 21.80 10.86
C GLN A 124 3.54 20.82 10.55
N THR A 125 3.30 19.83 9.68
CA THR A 125 4.29 18.81 9.32
C THR A 125 5.17 19.25 8.14
N GLY A 126 4.67 20.14 7.29
CA GLY A 126 5.33 20.50 6.02
C GLY A 126 5.27 19.42 4.94
N LEU A 127 4.46 18.37 5.12
CA LEU A 127 4.25 17.33 4.10
C LEU A 127 3.62 17.90 2.82
N SER A 128 3.98 17.33 1.67
CA SER A 128 3.44 17.71 0.36
C SER A 128 2.59 16.61 -0.25
N ALA A 129 1.81 16.96 -1.28
CA ALA A 129 0.97 16.02 -2.04
C ALA A 129 1.78 15.03 -2.93
N ASP A 130 3.11 15.18 -2.95
CA ASP A 130 4.02 14.21 -3.57
C ASP A 130 4.43 13.09 -2.59
N PHE A 131 4.21 13.28 -1.29
CA PHE A 131 4.51 12.29 -0.25
C PHE A 131 3.26 11.76 0.46
N TYR A 132 2.25 12.62 0.66
CA TYR A 132 1.03 12.29 1.38
C TYR A 132 -0.17 12.38 0.44
N VAL A 133 -0.80 11.24 0.16
CA VAL A 133 -1.94 11.07 -0.74
C VAL A 133 -3.20 10.84 0.08
N ASP A 134 -4.02 11.87 0.26
CA ASP A 134 -5.36 11.73 0.81
C ASP A 134 -6.40 11.60 -0.31
N LEU A 135 -7.37 10.70 -0.11
CA LEU A 135 -8.50 10.42 -0.99
C LEU A 135 -9.81 10.78 -0.27
N PRO A 136 -10.92 10.97 -1.00
CA PRO A 136 -12.21 11.23 -0.37
C PRO A 136 -12.90 9.93 0.08
N GLY A 137 -13.56 9.98 1.23
CA GLY A 137 -14.54 9.00 1.72
C GLY A 137 -15.96 9.56 1.75
N ASN A 138 -16.92 8.80 2.26
CA ASN A 138 -18.33 9.22 2.26
C ASN A 138 -18.65 10.29 3.31
N HIS A 139 -17.88 10.38 4.41
CA HIS A 139 -18.05 11.46 5.39
C HIS A 139 -17.61 12.82 4.82
N ASP A 140 -16.70 12.81 3.85
CA ASP A 140 -16.19 13.99 3.17
C ASP A 140 -17.18 14.59 2.15
N THR A 141 -18.32 13.93 1.88
CA THR A 141 -19.30 14.34 0.85
C THR A 141 -20.67 14.77 1.36
N TYR A 142 -20.96 14.66 2.66
CA TYR A 142 -22.31 14.95 3.16
C TYR A 142 -22.84 16.31 2.71
N ASN A 143 -23.88 16.27 1.85
CA ASN A 143 -24.50 17.42 1.16
C ASN A 143 -23.48 18.40 0.52
N ASP A 144 -22.38 17.85 -0.01
CA ASP A 144 -21.30 18.56 -0.68
C ASP A 144 -20.78 17.74 -1.87
N ASP A 145 -20.53 18.36 -3.02
CA ASP A 145 -20.01 17.68 -4.21
C ASP A 145 -18.48 17.52 -4.17
N LEU A 146 -17.92 17.26 -2.97
CA LEU A 146 -16.50 17.28 -2.63
C LEU A 146 -15.84 18.67 -2.82
N SER A 147 -16.60 19.76 -2.71
CA SER A 147 -16.03 21.11 -2.74
C SER A 147 -15.13 21.38 -1.54
N TYR A 148 -15.48 20.89 -0.35
CA TYR A 148 -14.65 21.02 0.84
C TYR A 148 -13.38 20.18 0.75
N TYR A 149 -13.48 18.94 0.29
CA TYR A 149 -12.31 18.11 0.02
C TYR A 149 -11.36 18.84 -0.95
N ARG A 150 -11.87 19.37 -2.07
CA ARG A 150 -11.04 20.11 -3.04
C ARG A 150 -10.49 21.44 -2.50
N GLU A 151 -11.07 22.00 -1.43
CA GLU A 151 -10.55 23.22 -0.78
C GLU A 151 -9.51 22.91 0.30
N TRP A 152 -9.70 21.84 1.08
CA TRP A 152 -9.00 21.63 2.35
C TRP A 152 -8.11 20.38 2.41
N SER A 153 -8.43 19.29 1.67
CA SER A 153 -7.54 18.13 1.61
C SER A 153 -6.24 18.48 0.88
N LEU A 154 -5.16 17.74 1.14
CA LEU A 154 -3.87 18.06 0.56
C LEU A 154 -3.87 17.83 -0.96
N ASN A 155 -4.42 16.72 -1.43
CA ASN A 155 -4.45 16.37 -2.85
C ASN A 155 -5.56 17.11 -3.59
N GLY A 156 -6.74 17.23 -2.97
CA GLY A 156 -7.86 17.99 -3.53
C GLY A 156 -7.49 19.44 -3.80
N SER A 157 -6.88 20.13 -2.84
CA SER A 157 -6.46 21.52 -3.00
C SER A 157 -5.27 21.72 -3.95
N THR A 158 -4.37 20.73 -4.03
CA THR A 158 -3.19 20.81 -4.90
C THR A 158 -3.54 20.60 -6.37
N TYR A 159 -4.39 19.61 -6.68
CA TYR A 159 -4.66 19.19 -8.06
C TYR A 159 -6.06 19.54 -8.55
N GLY A 160 -6.97 19.95 -7.67
CA GLY A 160 -8.37 20.19 -8.02
C GLY A 160 -9.13 18.93 -8.44
N LYS A 161 -8.65 17.74 -8.02
CA LYS A 161 -9.17 16.42 -8.40
C LYS A 161 -9.54 15.59 -7.18
N THR A 162 -10.43 14.62 -7.36
CA THR A 162 -10.83 13.61 -6.37
C THR A 162 -10.11 12.27 -6.56
N THR A 163 -9.34 12.15 -7.64
CA THR A 163 -8.48 11.01 -7.99
C THR A 163 -7.01 11.40 -7.89
N ARG A 164 -6.14 10.40 -7.78
CA ARG A 164 -4.68 10.57 -7.83
C ARG A 164 -4.04 9.47 -8.65
N ALA A 165 -3.17 9.85 -9.59
CA ALA A 165 -2.28 8.92 -10.28
C ALA A 165 -0.83 9.30 -9.98
N MET A 166 0.02 8.32 -9.70
CA MET A 166 1.44 8.53 -9.36
C MET A 166 2.28 7.33 -9.82
N LEU A 167 3.49 7.62 -10.31
CA LEU A 167 4.53 6.61 -10.53
C LEU A 167 5.58 6.74 -9.44
N LEU A 168 5.94 5.63 -8.83
CA LEU A 168 7.10 5.51 -7.97
C LEU A 168 8.20 4.80 -8.75
N GLU A 169 9.29 5.51 -9.02
CA GLU A 169 10.42 5.01 -9.80
C GLU A 169 11.60 4.71 -8.87
N PHE A 170 12.12 3.49 -8.96
CA PHE A 170 13.32 3.04 -8.27
C PHE A 170 14.29 2.43 -9.30
N ASP A 171 15.56 2.30 -8.93
CA ASP A 171 16.57 1.68 -9.80
C ASP A 171 16.25 0.23 -10.19
N PHE A 172 15.34 -0.41 -9.43
CA PHE A 172 14.94 -1.80 -9.62
C PHE A 172 13.56 -2.00 -10.27
N GLY A 173 12.76 -0.94 -10.46
CA GLY A 173 11.42 -1.08 -11.01
C GLY A 173 10.55 0.17 -10.86
N THR A 174 9.39 0.10 -11.51
CA THR A 174 8.39 1.18 -11.52
C THR A 174 7.08 0.67 -10.96
N TYR A 175 6.46 1.42 -10.06
CA TYR A 175 5.22 1.03 -9.38
C TYR A 175 4.17 2.10 -9.60
N PHE A 176 3.02 1.69 -10.13
CA PHE A 176 1.94 2.61 -10.45
C PHE A 176 0.88 2.60 -9.34
N LEU A 177 0.56 3.80 -8.84
CA LEU A 177 -0.49 4.03 -7.87
C LEU A 177 -1.65 4.77 -8.52
N TYR A 178 -2.86 4.27 -8.31
CA TYR A 178 -4.10 4.94 -8.66
C TYR A 178 -5.05 5.01 -7.48
N GLY A 179 -5.25 6.22 -6.93
CA GLY A 179 -6.29 6.53 -5.98
C GLY A 179 -7.59 6.92 -6.68
N CYS A 180 -8.65 6.15 -6.49
CA CYS A 180 -9.98 6.42 -7.03
C CYS A 180 -10.88 7.09 -5.99
N SER A 181 -11.77 7.96 -6.47
CA SER A 181 -12.91 8.44 -5.69
C SER A 181 -13.98 7.36 -5.75
N THR A 182 -14.33 6.82 -4.58
CA THR A 182 -15.41 5.84 -4.42
C THR A 182 -16.70 6.39 -3.79
N PRO A 183 -16.74 7.53 -3.05
CA PRO A 183 -18.03 8.13 -2.78
C PRO A 183 -18.64 8.60 -4.11
N GLY A 184 -19.95 8.40 -4.28
CA GLY A 184 -20.63 8.84 -5.49
C GLY A 184 -20.69 10.36 -5.60
N ASP A 185 -21.11 10.85 -6.77
CA ASP A 185 -21.30 12.28 -7.02
C ASP A 185 -22.58 12.86 -6.36
N SER A 186 -23.27 12.08 -5.53
CA SER A 186 -24.60 12.42 -5.06
C SER A 186 -24.53 13.15 -3.72
N ALA A 187 -24.53 14.49 -3.74
CA ALA A 187 -24.59 15.34 -2.53
C ALA A 187 -25.92 15.17 -1.74
N GLY A 188 -26.12 14.00 -1.13
CA GLY A 188 -27.28 13.63 -0.33
C GLY A 188 -27.05 13.96 1.15
N PRO A 189 -28.10 14.32 1.91
CA PRO A 189 -27.98 14.45 3.35
C PRO A 189 -27.93 13.06 4.01
N PHE A 190 -27.02 12.89 4.97
CA PHE A 190 -26.88 11.74 5.87
C PHE A 190 -26.34 10.42 5.29
N VAL A 191 -26.50 10.14 4.00
CA VAL A 191 -25.91 8.98 3.31
C VAL A 191 -25.65 9.37 1.86
N ASP A 192 -24.41 9.23 1.42
CA ASP A 192 -24.06 9.31 -0.01
C ASP A 192 -23.81 7.89 -0.51
N PRO A 193 -24.51 7.42 -1.57
CA PRO A 193 -24.21 6.12 -2.15
C PRO A 193 -22.81 6.10 -2.76
N ALA A 194 -22.01 5.09 -2.39
CA ALA A 194 -20.78 4.78 -3.09
C ALA A 194 -21.07 4.56 -4.59
N GLY A 195 -20.18 5.02 -5.47
CA GLY A 195 -20.39 4.85 -6.91
C GLY A 195 -19.30 5.47 -7.76
N PHE A 196 -19.21 5.00 -9.00
CA PHE A 196 -18.34 5.59 -10.02
C PHE A 196 -19.17 6.27 -11.11
N SER A 197 -18.85 7.52 -11.41
CA SER A 197 -19.33 8.21 -12.60
C SER A 197 -18.71 7.61 -13.87
N GLN A 198 -19.31 7.89 -15.04
CA GLN A 198 -18.68 7.48 -16.31
C GLN A 198 -17.31 8.12 -16.49
N THR A 199 -17.15 9.38 -16.07
CA THR A 199 -15.89 10.10 -16.21
C THR A 199 -14.79 9.48 -15.36
N GLU A 200 -15.10 9.04 -14.13
CA GLU A 200 -14.13 8.35 -13.26
C GLU A 200 -13.74 6.98 -13.81
N LEU A 201 -14.67 6.23 -14.40
CA LEU A 201 -14.35 4.96 -15.05
C LEU A 201 -13.52 5.15 -16.33
N ASP A 202 -13.81 6.18 -17.13
CA ASP A 202 -13.01 6.50 -18.32
C ASP A 202 -11.58 6.92 -17.92
N GLU A 203 -11.43 7.73 -16.87
CA GLU A 203 -10.12 8.10 -16.31
C GLU A 203 -9.39 6.87 -15.76
N MET A 204 -10.06 6.03 -14.96
CA MET A 204 -9.50 4.81 -14.42
C MET A 204 -9.00 3.88 -15.53
N GLN A 205 -9.82 3.65 -16.56
CA GLN A 205 -9.42 2.83 -17.70
C GLN A 205 -8.19 3.41 -18.38
N GLN A 206 -8.18 4.72 -18.65
CA GLN A 206 -7.05 5.40 -19.27
C GLN A 206 -5.77 5.25 -18.45
N MET A 207 -5.86 5.45 -17.13
CA MET A 207 -4.71 5.37 -16.23
C MET A 207 -4.15 3.95 -16.14
N LEU A 208 -5.01 2.94 -16.02
CA LEU A 208 -4.57 1.55 -15.92
C LEU A 208 -4.00 1.02 -17.24
N GLU A 209 -4.63 1.31 -18.37
CA GLU A 209 -4.11 0.91 -19.70
C GLU A 209 -2.81 1.64 -20.05
N GLY A 210 -2.63 2.86 -19.55
CA GLY A 210 -1.45 3.69 -19.79
C GLY A 210 -0.20 3.30 -18.99
N ASN A 211 -0.32 2.46 -17.96
CA ASN A 211 0.78 2.10 -17.04
C ASN A 211 0.92 0.58 -16.91
N THR A 212 0.65 -0.15 -17.98
CA THR A 212 0.72 -1.63 -17.98
C THR A 212 2.13 -2.17 -17.83
N ASP A 213 3.15 -1.36 -18.09
CA ASP A 213 4.59 -1.66 -17.97
C ASP A 213 5.16 -1.47 -16.56
N ALA A 214 4.36 -1.01 -15.59
CA ALA A 214 4.75 -1.01 -14.18
C ALA A 214 4.91 -2.45 -13.65
N ASN A 215 5.86 -2.66 -12.72
CA ASN A 215 6.04 -3.92 -12.02
C ASN A 215 4.78 -4.32 -11.24
N LEU A 216 4.18 -3.37 -10.52
CA LEU A 216 2.89 -3.54 -9.83
C LEU A 216 1.99 -2.34 -10.03
N ILE A 217 0.68 -2.61 -10.00
CA ILE A 217 -0.37 -1.62 -9.97
C ILE A 217 -1.11 -1.72 -8.63
N LEU A 218 -1.10 -0.64 -7.86
CA LEU A 218 -1.78 -0.51 -6.58
C LEU A 218 -2.96 0.46 -6.74
N VAL A 219 -4.18 -0.03 -6.50
CA VAL A 219 -5.38 0.80 -6.53
C VAL A 219 -5.86 1.05 -5.11
N PHE A 220 -6.12 2.32 -4.79
CA PHE A 220 -6.62 2.75 -3.49
C PHE A 220 -7.99 3.39 -3.65
N GLY A 221 -8.91 3.10 -2.74
CA GLY A 221 -10.22 3.75 -2.65
C GLY A 221 -10.74 3.71 -1.22
N HIS A 222 -11.89 4.29 -0.93
CA HIS A 222 -12.43 4.31 0.43
C HIS A 222 -13.32 3.10 0.71
N HIS A 223 -14.29 2.84 -0.17
CA HIS A 223 -15.28 1.77 0.03
C HIS A 223 -14.75 0.38 -0.36
N PRO A 224 -15.31 -0.70 0.23
CA PRO A 224 -15.09 -2.06 -0.24
C PRO A 224 -15.36 -2.22 -1.74
N PRO A 225 -14.67 -3.16 -2.42
CA PRO A 225 -14.76 -3.33 -3.88
C PRO A 225 -16.14 -3.80 -4.39
N SER A 226 -17.07 -4.14 -3.49
CA SER A 226 -18.45 -4.52 -3.77
C SER A 226 -19.43 -3.36 -3.76
N ASP A 227 -19.09 -2.28 -3.09
CA ASP A 227 -20.08 -1.32 -2.59
C ASP A 227 -20.42 -0.22 -3.60
N PRO A 228 -19.47 0.32 -4.38
CA PRO A 228 -19.79 1.34 -5.37
C PRO A 228 -20.80 0.86 -6.41
N ASP A 229 -21.78 1.70 -6.73
CA ASP A 229 -22.53 1.60 -7.97
C ASP A 229 -21.54 1.53 -9.15
N ARG A 230 -21.73 0.54 -10.03
CA ARG A 230 -20.83 0.20 -11.15
C ARG A 230 -19.46 -0.35 -10.74
N ALA A 231 -19.32 -0.87 -9.52
CA ALA A 231 -18.10 -1.55 -9.08
C ALA A 231 -17.70 -2.74 -9.98
N ASP A 232 -18.65 -3.44 -10.61
CA ASP A 232 -18.37 -4.53 -11.55
C ASP A 232 -17.47 -4.08 -12.73
N GLU A 233 -17.67 -2.85 -13.23
CA GLU A 233 -16.86 -2.28 -14.31
C GLU A 233 -15.44 -1.95 -13.83
N ALA A 234 -15.32 -1.31 -12.65
CA ALA A 234 -14.04 -0.99 -12.04
C ALA A 234 -13.22 -2.27 -11.73
N ARG A 235 -13.84 -3.29 -11.12
CA ARG A 235 -13.18 -4.57 -10.83
C ARG A 235 -12.76 -5.33 -12.09
N ALA A 236 -13.49 -5.20 -13.19
CA ALA A 236 -13.05 -5.75 -14.47
C ALA A 236 -11.74 -5.10 -14.94
N MET A 237 -11.62 -3.77 -14.81
CA MET A 237 -10.40 -3.04 -15.15
C MET A 237 -9.24 -3.41 -14.20
N TRP A 238 -9.48 -3.48 -12.89
CA TRP A 238 -8.45 -3.85 -11.90
C TRP A 238 -7.88 -5.24 -12.17
N ARG A 239 -8.74 -6.24 -12.43
CA ARG A 239 -8.29 -7.58 -12.82
C ARG A 239 -7.49 -7.60 -14.11
N GLN A 240 -7.96 -6.89 -15.13
CA GLN A 240 -7.28 -6.83 -16.42
C GLN A 240 -5.88 -6.20 -16.27
N ALA A 241 -5.75 -5.24 -15.36
CA ALA A 241 -4.49 -4.58 -15.05
C ALA A 241 -3.58 -5.38 -14.11
N GLY A 242 -4.04 -6.49 -13.53
CA GLY A 242 -3.28 -7.21 -12.49
C GLY A 242 -3.15 -6.42 -11.18
N ALA A 243 -4.06 -5.48 -10.92
CA ALA A 243 -3.99 -4.60 -9.76
C ALA A 243 -4.41 -5.30 -8.46
N GLN A 244 -3.84 -4.83 -7.35
CA GLN A 244 -4.32 -5.13 -6.00
C GLN A 244 -5.06 -3.91 -5.43
N TYR A 245 -6.07 -4.14 -4.58
CA TYR A 245 -6.96 -3.08 -4.08
C TYR A 245 -6.79 -2.85 -2.57
N PHE A 246 -6.75 -1.59 -2.16
CA PHE A 246 -6.55 -1.17 -0.77
C PHE A 246 -7.62 -0.16 -0.36
N HIS A 247 -8.25 -0.34 0.80
CA HIS A 247 -9.33 0.55 1.24
C HIS A 247 -9.52 0.69 2.76
N GLY A 248 -10.56 1.41 3.18
CA GLY A 248 -10.98 1.55 4.58
C GLY A 248 -12.49 1.39 4.73
N HIS A 249 -13.17 2.40 5.28
CA HIS A 249 -14.62 2.54 5.44
C HIS A 249 -15.27 1.64 6.51
N THR A 250 -14.89 0.36 6.57
CA THR A 250 -15.56 -0.63 7.46
C THR A 250 -15.08 -0.56 8.90
N HIS A 251 -13.99 0.17 9.17
CA HIS A 251 -13.28 0.23 10.45
C HIS A 251 -12.87 -1.17 10.97
N LEU A 252 -12.36 -1.99 10.05
CA LEU A 252 -11.81 -3.31 10.35
C LEU A 252 -10.50 -3.49 9.59
N TYR A 253 -9.63 -4.36 10.11
CA TYR A 253 -8.49 -4.88 9.37
C TYR A 253 -8.85 -6.24 8.79
N GLU A 254 -8.76 -6.39 7.46
CA GLU A 254 -8.93 -7.67 6.77
C GLU A 254 -8.02 -7.71 5.53
N GLU A 255 -7.57 -8.92 5.18
CA GLU A 255 -6.99 -9.22 3.87
C GLU A 255 -7.73 -10.39 3.27
N TYR A 256 -8.23 -10.23 2.05
CA TYR A 256 -9.13 -11.20 1.43
C TYR A 256 -9.07 -11.14 -0.10
N ILE A 257 -9.57 -12.19 -0.75
CA ILE A 257 -9.72 -12.19 -2.21
C ILE A 257 -11.16 -11.89 -2.55
N TYR A 258 -11.39 -10.83 -3.31
CA TYR A 258 -12.71 -10.48 -3.82
C TYR A 258 -12.70 -10.48 -5.34
N ASP A 259 -13.53 -11.35 -5.93
CA ASP A 259 -13.71 -11.41 -7.38
C ASP A 259 -12.38 -11.61 -8.16
N GLY A 260 -11.41 -12.31 -7.55
CA GLY A 260 -10.08 -12.56 -8.11
C GLY A 260 -9.02 -11.48 -7.85
N ILE A 261 -9.35 -10.46 -7.03
CA ILE A 261 -8.46 -9.36 -6.66
C ILE A 261 -8.06 -9.52 -5.20
N VAL A 262 -6.76 -9.53 -4.90
CA VAL A 262 -6.28 -9.43 -3.52
C VAL A 262 -6.61 -8.03 -3.00
N THR A 263 -7.41 -7.99 -1.95
CA THR A 263 -7.96 -6.79 -1.34
C THR A 263 -7.51 -6.70 0.11
N ARG A 264 -7.14 -5.50 0.55
CA ARG A 264 -6.70 -5.24 1.91
C ARG A 264 -7.39 -3.99 2.46
N GLN A 265 -7.79 -4.04 3.72
CA GLN A 265 -8.35 -2.89 4.41
C GLN A 265 -7.63 -2.63 5.72
N VAL A 266 -7.51 -1.36 6.09
CA VAL A 266 -6.97 -0.93 7.39
C VAL A 266 -8.11 -0.49 8.29
N ASN A 267 -7.96 -0.70 9.59
CA ASN A 267 -8.92 -0.20 10.56
C ASN A 267 -8.84 1.33 10.66
N SER A 268 -9.88 1.96 11.22
CA SER A 268 -9.94 3.41 11.35
C SER A 268 -8.93 3.97 12.34
N LEU A 269 -8.15 4.95 11.89
CA LEU A 269 -7.27 5.70 12.79
C LEU A 269 -8.08 6.50 13.81
N GLY A 270 -9.13 7.17 13.34
CA GLY A 270 -9.97 8.03 14.18
C GLY A 270 -10.81 7.25 15.17
N LYS A 271 -11.33 6.07 14.81
CA LYS A 271 -12.37 5.34 15.57
C LYS A 271 -11.94 3.98 16.11
N SER A 272 -10.70 3.55 15.87
CA SER A 272 -10.12 2.33 16.46
C SER A 272 -8.76 2.59 17.10
N ARG A 273 -8.35 1.68 18.00
CA ARG A 273 -7.06 1.68 18.70
C ARG A 273 -6.07 0.66 18.16
N ASN A 274 -6.56 -0.32 17.40
CA ASN A 274 -5.80 -1.46 16.90
C ASN A 274 -5.88 -1.52 15.38
N ASP A 275 -4.82 -2.05 14.77
CA ASP A 275 -4.75 -2.37 13.34
C ASP A 275 -5.09 -1.19 12.41
N ASN A 276 -4.75 0.03 12.88
CA ASN A 276 -5.20 1.30 12.31
C ASN A 276 -4.08 2.09 11.60
N LEU A 277 -2.90 1.48 11.48
CA LEU A 277 -1.81 1.91 10.62
C LEU A 277 -1.20 0.66 9.96
N ALA A 278 -1.16 0.64 8.63
CA ALA A 278 -0.57 -0.44 7.85
C ALA A 278 0.75 -0.01 7.19
N VAL A 279 1.71 -0.92 7.13
CA VAL A 279 2.89 -0.85 6.29
C VAL A 279 2.72 -1.83 5.14
N ILE A 280 2.70 -1.31 3.92
CA ILE A 280 2.76 -2.08 2.68
C ILE A 280 4.25 -2.13 2.29
N ALA A 281 4.90 -3.28 2.49
CA ALA A 281 6.29 -3.50 2.08
C ALA A 281 6.33 -4.28 0.77
N ILE A 282 7.12 -3.80 -0.20
CA ILE A 282 7.29 -4.42 -1.51
C ILE A 282 8.72 -4.89 -1.63
N ASP A 283 8.92 -6.21 -1.71
CA ASP A 283 10.23 -6.87 -1.75
C ASP A 283 10.25 -7.92 -2.86
N GLY A 284 11.06 -7.72 -3.90
CA GLY A 284 11.06 -8.60 -5.07
C GLY A 284 9.68 -8.69 -5.74
N ASP A 285 8.99 -7.55 -5.82
CA ASP A 285 7.62 -7.38 -6.35
C ASP A 285 6.53 -8.15 -5.57
N PHE A 286 6.84 -8.73 -4.40
CA PHE A 286 5.85 -9.27 -3.47
C PHE A 286 5.37 -8.21 -2.48
N ILE A 287 4.04 -8.14 -2.26
CA ILE A 287 3.44 -7.24 -1.26
C ILE A 287 3.22 -7.97 0.06
N THR A 288 3.88 -7.49 1.11
CA THR A 288 3.54 -7.78 2.51
C THR A 288 2.70 -6.63 3.07
N TYR A 289 1.64 -6.96 3.80
CA TYR A 289 0.77 -5.98 4.45
C TYR A 289 0.69 -6.28 5.95
N GLU A 290 1.35 -5.44 6.73
CA GLU A 290 1.41 -5.61 8.18
C GLU A 290 0.79 -4.41 8.87
N VAL A 291 0.00 -4.66 9.91
CA VAL A 291 -0.74 -3.61 10.63
C VAL A 291 -0.26 -3.50 12.07
N THR A 292 -0.38 -2.29 12.62
CA THR A 292 -0.17 -2.02 14.04
C THR A 292 -1.25 -1.09 14.57
N GLY A 293 -1.30 -0.95 15.90
CA GLY A 293 -2.24 -0.09 16.61
C GLY A 293 -1.58 1.14 17.21
N SER A 294 -2.31 2.24 17.30
CA SER A 294 -1.83 3.50 17.90
C SER A 294 -1.52 3.43 19.40
N ASP A 295 -2.11 2.49 20.15
CA ASP A 295 -1.96 2.42 21.61
C ASP A 295 -0.67 1.69 22.04
N ASP A 296 -0.20 0.69 21.28
CA ASP A 296 1.07 -0.03 21.55
C ASP A 296 1.70 -0.44 20.21
N PRO A 297 2.25 0.51 19.44
CA PRO A 297 2.69 0.26 18.06
C PRO A 297 4.00 -0.50 17.93
N TRP A 298 4.88 -0.44 18.94
CA TRP A 298 6.29 -0.82 18.84
C TRP A 298 6.72 -1.97 19.78
N PRO A 299 7.69 -2.80 19.37
CA PRO A 299 8.24 -2.91 18.01
C PRO A 299 7.19 -3.44 17.01
N MET A 300 7.20 -2.92 15.80
CA MET A 300 6.44 -3.44 14.66
C MET A 300 7.38 -4.26 13.78
N ILE A 301 7.00 -5.48 13.42
CA ILE A 301 7.85 -6.42 12.65
C ILE A 301 7.13 -6.76 11.35
N VAL A 302 7.73 -6.40 10.21
CA VAL A 302 7.23 -6.72 8.87
C VAL A 302 8.19 -7.71 8.22
N ILE A 303 7.79 -8.97 8.08
CA ILE A 303 8.62 -10.00 7.43
C ILE A 303 8.42 -9.89 5.93
N THR A 304 9.44 -9.38 5.21
CA THR A 304 9.32 -9.07 3.77
C THR A 304 9.82 -10.20 2.88
N ALA A 305 10.73 -11.03 3.39
CA ALA A 305 11.18 -12.23 2.73
C ALA A 305 11.46 -13.33 3.77
N PRO A 306 11.01 -14.58 3.55
CA PRO A 306 10.19 -15.03 2.41
C PRO A 306 8.73 -14.52 2.47
N ALA A 307 8.01 -14.70 1.37
CA ALA A 307 6.59 -14.35 1.25
C ALA A 307 5.70 -15.17 2.20
N ASP A 308 4.69 -14.52 2.80
CA ASP A 308 3.61 -15.23 3.50
C ASP A 308 2.68 -15.88 2.47
N ALA A 309 2.57 -17.21 2.55
CA ALA A 309 1.70 -18.04 1.73
C ALA A 309 0.22 -17.86 2.07
N ARG A 310 -0.12 -17.16 3.15
CA ARG A 310 -1.50 -16.95 3.61
C ARG A 310 -1.84 -15.47 3.72
N LEU A 311 -3.09 -15.14 3.40
CA LEU A 311 -3.70 -13.87 3.77
C LEU A 311 -4.26 -13.96 5.19
N GLN A 312 -4.59 -12.82 5.79
CA GLN A 312 -5.27 -12.78 7.09
C GLN A 312 -6.59 -13.58 7.12
N SER A 313 -7.33 -13.65 6.00
CA SER A 313 -8.53 -14.50 5.88
C SER A 313 -8.25 -16.01 6.06
N GLY A 314 -6.99 -16.43 5.98
CA GLY A 314 -6.56 -17.83 5.94
C GLY A 314 -6.51 -18.41 4.52
N ASP A 315 -6.95 -17.66 3.51
CA ASP A 315 -6.83 -18.06 2.10
C ASP A 315 -5.36 -18.12 1.68
N GLU A 316 -5.07 -18.91 0.64
CA GLU A 316 -3.77 -18.90 0.00
C GLU A 316 -3.53 -17.55 -0.67
N ASN A 317 -2.37 -16.95 -0.42
CA ASN A 317 -1.94 -15.76 -1.14
C ASN A 317 -1.48 -16.18 -2.55
N PRO A 318 -2.21 -15.78 -3.62
CA PRO A 318 -1.96 -16.27 -4.97
C PRO A 318 -0.62 -15.79 -5.55
N TYR A 319 0.02 -14.80 -4.91
CA TYR A 319 1.26 -14.17 -5.37
C TYR A 319 2.48 -14.58 -4.53
N ALA A 320 2.30 -15.45 -3.52
CA ALA A 320 3.41 -15.90 -2.68
C ALA A 320 4.32 -16.87 -3.43
N TYR A 321 5.56 -16.46 -3.67
CA TYR A 321 6.59 -17.35 -4.21
C TYR A 321 6.99 -18.42 -3.19
N PRO A 322 7.43 -19.62 -3.62
CA PRO A 322 7.91 -20.65 -2.72
C PRO A 322 9.36 -20.42 -2.30
N VAL A 323 9.74 -20.98 -1.15
CA VAL A 323 11.13 -21.10 -0.70
C VAL A 323 11.69 -22.45 -1.18
N PRO A 324 12.87 -22.49 -1.81
CA PRO A 324 13.48 -23.74 -2.25
C PRO A 324 13.87 -24.63 -1.06
N VAL A 325 13.57 -25.92 -1.14
CA VAL A 325 14.18 -26.92 -0.24
C VAL A 325 15.66 -27.11 -0.60
N ASN A 326 16.47 -27.55 0.36
CA ASN A 326 17.92 -27.74 0.17
C ASN A 326 18.68 -26.46 -0.22
N CYS A 327 18.23 -25.32 0.28
CA CYS A 327 18.90 -24.04 0.16
C CYS A 327 19.72 -23.81 1.44
N PRO A 328 21.06 -23.79 1.38
CA PRO A 328 21.90 -23.61 2.56
C PRO A 328 21.80 -22.22 3.20
N GLY A 329 21.43 -21.20 2.44
CA GLY A 329 21.29 -19.81 2.88
C GLY A 329 20.08 -19.15 2.23
N ALA A 330 18.88 -19.62 2.56
CA ALA A 330 17.65 -18.98 2.12
C ALA A 330 17.52 -17.60 2.80
N PRO A 331 17.33 -16.49 2.05
CA PRO A 331 17.26 -15.15 2.63
C PRO A 331 16.07 -14.94 3.58
N VAL A 332 16.31 -14.32 4.73
CA VAL A 332 15.27 -13.81 5.64
C VAL A 332 15.46 -12.31 5.78
N ARG A 333 14.39 -11.54 5.53
CA ARG A 333 14.38 -10.09 5.69
C ARG A 333 13.19 -9.66 6.51
N ALA A 334 13.44 -8.73 7.43
CA ALA A 334 12.39 -8.08 8.19
C ALA A 334 12.68 -6.58 8.36
N LEU A 335 11.65 -5.76 8.21
CA LEU A 335 11.66 -4.39 8.72
C LEU A 335 11.22 -4.43 10.18
N VAL A 336 11.95 -3.76 11.06
CA VAL A 336 11.60 -3.60 12.46
C VAL A 336 11.61 -2.12 12.80
N PHE A 337 10.44 -1.61 13.16
CA PHE A 337 10.22 -0.22 13.51
C PHE A 337 9.99 -0.09 15.00
N ASP A 338 10.69 0.84 15.64
CA ASP A 338 10.54 1.13 17.07
C ASP A 338 10.94 2.58 17.39
N SER A 339 10.31 3.14 18.42
CA SER A 339 10.64 4.42 19.04
C SER A 339 11.93 4.39 19.87
N VAL A 340 12.38 3.21 20.28
CA VAL A 340 13.63 3.01 21.03
C VAL A 340 14.58 2.07 20.28
N PRO A 341 15.88 2.05 20.61
CA PRO A 341 16.81 1.14 19.95
C PRO A 341 16.42 -0.33 20.13
N VAL A 342 16.28 -1.05 19.03
CA VAL A 342 16.08 -2.50 19.02
C VAL A 342 17.41 -3.17 19.38
N GLU A 343 17.40 -3.96 20.45
CA GLU A 343 18.59 -4.64 20.99
C GLU A 343 18.96 -5.89 20.20
N ARG A 344 17.95 -6.64 19.73
CA ARG A 344 18.12 -7.94 19.07
C ARG A 344 16.94 -8.27 18.17
N VAL A 345 17.21 -8.87 17.02
CA VAL A 345 16.20 -9.48 16.15
C VAL A 345 16.67 -10.88 15.77
N TRP A 346 15.78 -11.86 15.89
CA TRP A 346 16.08 -13.26 15.57
C TRP A 346 14.88 -13.94 14.94
N MET A 347 15.13 -15.02 14.21
CA MET A 347 14.09 -15.84 13.61
C MET A 347 14.16 -17.28 14.08
N SER A 348 13.03 -17.97 14.02
CA SER A 348 12.95 -19.42 14.11
C SER A 348 11.96 -19.94 13.08
N ALA A 349 12.14 -21.17 12.61
CA ALA A 349 11.21 -21.76 11.67
C ALA A 349 10.95 -23.23 11.98
N GLY A 350 9.68 -23.64 11.89
CA GLY A 350 9.24 -24.99 12.24
C GLY A 350 9.54 -25.39 13.70
N GLY A 351 9.72 -24.43 14.61
CA GLY A 351 10.19 -24.67 15.98
C GLY A 351 11.67 -25.05 16.09
N GLY A 352 12.46 -24.75 15.05
CA GLY A 352 13.92 -24.88 15.04
C GLY A 352 14.63 -23.87 15.95
N PRO A 353 15.98 -23.86 15.95
CA PRO A 353 16.75 -22.93 16.77
C PRO A 353 16.57 -21.48 16.33
N ASP A 354 16.80 -20.56 17.27
CA ASP A 354 16.88 -19.13 16.97
C ASP A 354 18.13 -18.83 16.11
N ILE A 355 17.93 -18.01 15.07
CA ILE A 355 18.97 -17.50 14.18
C ILE A 355 18.95 -15.98 14.28
N GLU A 356 20.08 -15.36 14.64
CA GLU A 356 20.20 -13.90 14.69
C GLU A 356 20.08 -13.29 13.30
N LEU A 357 19.32 -12.20 13.22
CA LEU A 357 19.35 -11.31 12.06
C LEU A 357 20.33 -10.17 12.36
N ARG A 358 21.06 -9.75 11.33
CA ARG A 358 21.98 -8.62 11.38
C ARG A 358 21.28 -7.37 10.87
N GLN A 359 21.39 -6.26 11.60
CA GLN A 359 20.93 -4.97 11.14
C GLN A 359 21.72 -4.51 9.89
N ASP A 360 21.02 -3.96 8.90
CA ASP A 360 21.63 -3.32 7.74
C ASP A 360 22.31 -2.01 8.15
N GLU A 361 23.50 -1.75 7.60
CA GLU A 361 24.31 -0.60 8.02
C GLU A 361 23.76 0.73 7.50
N ASN A 362 23.08 0.71 6.34
CA ASN A 362 22.56 1.90 5.68
C ASN A 362 21.07 2.13 5.97
N ARG A 363 20.33 1.07 6.29
CA ARG A 363 18.89 1.10 6.58
C ARG A 363 18.66 0.51 7.98
N PRO A 364 18.67 1.32 9.05
CA PRO A 364 18.64 0.82 10.43
C PRO A 364 17.37 0.04 10.80
N MET A 365 16.27 0.23 10.07
CA MET A 365 15.03 -0.55 10.21
C MET A 365 15.12 -1.95 9.58
N LEU A 366 16.08 -2.20 8.68
CA LEU A 366 16.17 -3.47 7.94
C LEU A 366 17.08 -4.46 8.66
N TRP A 367 16.59 -5.68 8.80
CA TRP A 367 17.28 -6.81 9.42
C TRP A 367 17.38 -7.98 8.44
N LEU A 368 18.59 -8.51 8.31
CA LEU A 368 18.98 -9.48 7.29
C LEU A 368 19.49 -10.76 7.96
N GLY A 369 19.02 -11.91 7.50
CA GLY A 369 19.49 -13.21 7.94
C GLY A 369 19.43 -14.25 6.83
N GLU A 370 19.96 -15.42 7.12
CA GLU A 370 19.86 -16.59 6.26
C GLU A 370 19.49 -17.79 7.10
N TRP A 371 18.69 -18.70 6.55
CA TRP A 371 18.38 -19.98 7.19
C TRP A 371 18.62 -21.13 6.21
N SER A 372 19.01 -22.29 6.74
CA SER A 372 19.24 -23.48 5.92
C SER A 372 17.97 -24.32 5.83
N THR A 373 17.44 -24.51 4.62
CA THR A 373 16.33 -25.43 4.33
C THR A 373 16.82 -26.84 3.95
N ASN A 374 18.11 -27.15 4.16
CA ASN A 374 18.69 -28.47 3.94
C ASN A 374 17.99 -29.56 4.74
N GLY A 375 17.59 -30.62 4.05
CA GLY A 375 16.92 -31.77 4.67
C GLY A 375 15.46 -31.51 5.08
N LEU A 376 14.92 -30.32 4.82
CA LEU A 376 13.48 -30.07 4.96
C LEU A 376 12.71 -30.68 3.78
N SER A 377 11.52 -31.19 4.06
CA SER A 377 10.57 -31.62 3.03
C SER A 377 9.77 -30.42 2.51
N GLY A 378 9.24 -30.54 1.29
CA GLY A 378 8.27 -29.57 0.78
C GLY A 378 6.98 -29.55 1.61
N GLY A 379 6.26 -28.43 1.55
CA GLY A 379 5.04 -28.17 2.31
C GLY A 379 5.09 -26.84 3.05
N GLU A 380 4.06 -26.57 3.86
CA GLU A 380 3.96 -25.35 4.65
C GLU A 380 4.68 -25.46 5.99
N MET A 381 5.27 -24.35 6.43
CA MET A 381 5.96 -24.24 7.71
C MET A 381 5.75 -22.84 8.29
N GLN A 382 5.68 -22.73 9.62
CA GLN A 382 5.72 -21.41 10.27
C GLN A 382 7.15 -20.88 10.31
N LEU A 383 7.31 -19.62 9.91
CA LEU A 383 8.48 -18.81 10.19
C LEU A 383 8.07 -17.72 11.18
N VAL A 384 8.88 -17.48 12.20
CA VAL A 384 8.65 -16.48 13.24
C VAL A 384 9.86 -15.57 13.30
N VAL A 385 9.65 -14.26 13.22
CA VAL A 385 10.67 -13.25 13.53
C VAL A 385 10.27 -12.58 14.84
N SER A 386 11.24 -12.42 15.73
CA SER A 386 11.06 -11.74 17.01
C SER A 386 12.05 -10.59 17.13
N ALA A 387 11.61 -9.50 17.74
CA ALA A 387 12.42 -8.33 18.03
C ALA A 387 12.32 -7.99 19.51
N SER A 388 13.40 -7.45 20.08
CA SER A 388 13.42 -7.00 21.45
C SER A 388 14.01 -5.61 21.63
N ASP A 389 13.28 -4.78 22.36
CA ASP A 389 13.61 -3.43 22.84
C ASP A 389 13.75 -3.39 24.39
N GLY A 390 13.89 -4.57 25.01
CA GLY A 390 13.65 -4.81 26.44
C GLY A 390 12.29 -5.46 26.74
N ARG A 391 11.32 -5.34 25.83
CA ARG A 391 10.15 -6.24 25.68
C ARG A 391 10.40 -7.12 24.47
N THR A 392 9.64 -8.20 24.30
CA THR A 392 9.76 -9.06 23.11
C THR A 392 8.42 -9.12 22.40
N ARG A 393 8.45 -8.88 21.09
CA ARG A 393 7.32 -9.15 20.19
C ARG A 393 7.75 -10.10 19.10
N SER A 394 6.78 -10.81 18.56
CA SER A 394 6.99 -11.79 17.52
C SER A 394 5.91 -11.65 16.45
N ARG A 395 6.33 -11.80 15.19
CA ARG A 395 5.44 -11.94 14.03
C ARG A 395 5.69 -13.28 13.38
N SER A 396 4.64 -13.94 12.91
CA SER A 396 4.73 -15.22 12.22
C SER A 396 4.03 -15.17 10.88
N ILE A 397 4.64 -15.84 9.91
CA ILE A 397 4.11 -16.05 8.57
C ILE A 397 4.11 -17.55 8.26
N THR A 398 3.30 -17.95 7.26
CA THR A 398 3.35 -19.30 6.70
C THR A 398 4.23 -19.30 5.47
N VAL A 399 5.27 -20.12 5.41
CA VAL A 399 6.15 -20.24 4.23
C VAL A 399 5.89 -21.55 3.51
N ARG A 400 5.86 -21.51 2.16
CA ARG A 400 5.72 -22.71 1.32
C ARG A 400 7.09 -23.17 0.83
N LEU A 401 7.52 -24.36 1.25
CA LEU A 401 8.74 -25.01 0.80
C LEU A 401 8.48 -25.89 -0.43
N GLU A 402 9.30 -25.77 -1.47
CA GLU A 402 9.12 -26.53 -2.71
C GLU A 402 10.43 -27.06 -3.33
N THR A 403 10.33 -28.21 -4.00
CA THR A 403 11.42 -28.88 -4.71
C THR A 403 11.56 -28.40 -6.14
N GLY A 404 12.79 -28.37 -6.66
CA GLY A 404 13.04 -28.04 -8.07
C GLY A 404 13.14 -26.54 -8.37
N ILE A 405 13.17 -25.72 -7.32
CA ILE A 405 13.43 -24.28 -7.38
C ILE A 405 14.89 -24.04 -6.99
N ALA A 406 15.56 -23.11 -7.67
CA ALA A 406 16.94 -22.74 -7.36
C ALA A 406 17.01 -21.93 -6.06
N CYS A 407 18.01 -22.22 -5.23
CA CYS A 407 18.37 -21.37 -4.10
C CYS A 407 18.86 -20.02 -4.65
N PRO A 408 18.36 -18.87 -4.16
CA PRO A 408 18.93 -17.58 -4.49
C PRO A 408 20.43 -17.62 -4.16
N GLY A 409 21.28 -17.20 -5.11
CA GLY A 409 22.72 -17.09 -4.85
C GLY A 409 22.98 -16.10 -3.72
N PRO A 410 24.18 -16.14 -3.09
CA PRO A 410 24.55 -15.12 -2.11
C PRO A 410 24.47 -13.73 -2.75
N TRP A 411 24.01 -12.74 -1.99
CA TRP A 411 24.04 -11.36 -2.47
C TRP A 411 25.48 -10.83 -2.41
N GLU A 412 25.99 -10.40 -3.56
CA GLU A 412 27.27 -9.69 -3.67
C GLU A 412 26.97 -8.22 -4.03
N PRO A 413 27.32 -7.24 -3.17
CA PRO A 413 26.98 -5.82 -3.37
C PRO A 413 27.49 -5.22 -4.69
N ASP A 414 28.47 -5.85 -5.32
CA ASP A 414 29.22 -5.34 -6.48
C ASP A 414 29.12 -6.27 -7.71
N GLY A 415 28.17 -7.20 -7.72
CA GLY A 415 27.97 -8.10 -8.87
C GLY A 415 27.23 -7.39 -10.01
N GLU A 416 27.89 -7.25 -11.17
CA GLU A 416 27.20 -7.04 -12.45
C GLU A 416 25.94 -7.93 -12.51
N PRO A 417 24.78 -7.43 -12.98
CA PRO A 417 23.53 -8.19 -12.95
C PRO A 417 23.76 -9.55 -13.59
N ALA A 418 23.45 -10.61 -12.84
CA ALA A 418 23.50 -11.96 -13.38
C ALA A 418 22.55 -12.02 -14.56
N ASP A 419 23.09 -12.09 -15.77
CA ASP A 419 22.34 -12.32 -16.98
C ASP A 419 21.36 -13.47 -16.71
N GLU A 420 20.06 -13.18 -16.76
CA GLU A 420 19.04 -14.21 -16.78
C GLU A 420 19.42 -15.19 -17.89
N ALA A 421 19.63 -16.44 -17.51
CA ALA A 421 20.11 -17.48 -18.41
C ALA A 421 19.11 -17.74 -19.54
N GLY A 422 19.20 -16.92 -20.59
CA GLY A 422 18.69 -17.22 -21.91
C GLY A 422 19.43 -18.44 -22.41
N THR A 423 18.69 -19.54 -22.59
CA THR A 423 19.16 -20.73 -23.28
C THR A 423 19.57 -20.40 -24.72
N GLU A 424 20.85 -20.12 -24.94
CA GLU A 424 21.47 -20.11 -26.28
C GLU A 424 21.92 -21.55 -26.64
N PRO A 425 21.62 -22.04 -27.86
CA PRO A 425 21.96 -23.38 -28.27
C PRO A 425 23.45 -23.51 -28.64
N ALA A 426 24.00 -24.68 -28.37
CA ALA A 426 25.38 -25.05 -28.63
C ALA A 426 25.84 -24.79 -30.07
N GLU A 427 26.90 -24.00 -30.21
CA GLU A 427 27.74 -23.94 -31.40
C GLU A 427 29.16 -24.42 -31.04
N ALA A 428 29.73 -25.22 -31.94
CA ALA A 428 30.89 -26.07 -31.71
C ALA A 428 32.22 -25.35 -31.99
N ASP A 429 33.23 -25.73 -31.18
CA ASP A 429 34.64 -26.00 -31.50
C ASP A 429 35.38 -25.13 -32.53
N GLY A 430 36.43 -24.42 -32.08
CA GLY A 430 37.30 -23.64 -32.95
C GLY A 430 38.47 -22.91 -32.29
N GLY A 431 39.39 -23.66 -31.65
CA GLY A 431 40.85 -23.43 -31.55
C GLY A 431 41.49 -22.03 -31.45
N THR A 432 42.06 -21.78 -30.26
CA THR A 432 43.42 -21.25 -29.93
C THR A 432 43.83 -19.78 -30.18
N PRO A 433 44.74 -19.24 -29.34
CA PRO A 433 44.84 -17.82 -29.01
C PRO A 433 46.06 -17.12 -29.63
N ASP A 434 45.99 -15.79 -29.78
CA ASP A 434 47.16 -14.95 -29.97
C ASP A 434 47.12 -13.74 -29.01
N ASP A 435 48.26 -13.56 -28.36
CA ASP A 435 48.65 -12.59 -27.35
C ASP A 435 48.59 -11.13 -27.81
N TYR A 436 48.17 -10.19 -26.96
CA TYR A 436 48.71 -8.81 -26.93
C TYR A 436 48.61 -8.16 -25.54
N GLU A 437 49.74 -8.27 -24.82
CA GLU A 437 50.55 -7.20 -24.22
C GLU A 437 49.88 -5.99 -23.52
N TYR A 438 50.24 -5.90 -22.23
CA TYR A 438 50.10 -4.80 -21.27
C TYR A 438 50.97 -3.58 -21.67
N GLN A 439 50.44 -2.35 -21.64
CA GLN A 439 51.25 -1.16 -21.39
C GLN A 439 50.57 -0.16 -20.46
N GLN A 440 51.29 0.11 -19.38
CA GLN A 440 51.14 1.23 -18.44
C GLN A 440 51.37 2.57 -19.13
N GLY A 441 50.65 3.59 -18.67
CA GLY A 441 50.95 4.99 -18.92
C GLY A 441 50.53 5.85 -17.72
N ASP A 442 51.50 6.17 -16.86
CA ASP A 442 51.44 7.24 -15.87
C ASP A 442 51.19 8.59 -16.54
N TYR A 443 50.41 9.49 -15.90
CA TYR A 443 50.74 10.92 -15.79
C TYR A 443 49.96 11.61 -14.65
N VAL A 444 50.69 11.84 -13.55
CA VAL A 444 50.92 13.11 -12.83
C VAL A 444 49.71 14.00 -12.44
N SER A 445 49.62 14.12 -11.12
CA SER A 445 48.99 15.15 -10.29
C SER A 445 49.31 16.59 -10.67
N ASP A 446 48.35 17.50 -10.51
CA ASP A 446 48.65 18.88 -10.12
C ASP A 446 47.72 19.31 -8.99
N GLY A 447 48.35 19.87 -7.96
CA GLY A 447 47.70 20.37 -6.75
C GLY A 447 47.42 21.87 -6.85
N GLY A 448 46.42 22.33 -6.10
CA GLY A 448 46.08 23.75 -5.99
C GLY A 448 45.31 24.03 -4.72
N SER A 449 45.99 24.68 -3.79
CA SER A 449 45.62 24.95 -2.39
C SER A 449 44.91 26.31 -2.20
N ALA A 450 44.22 26.40 -1.06
CA ALA A 450 43.97 27.58 -0.21
C ALA A 450 42.76 28.49 -0.49
N GLY A 451 42.05 28.82 0.60
CA GLY A 451 41.13 29.94 0.67
C GLY A 451 40.22 29.91 1.90
N GLU A 452 40.78 30.26 3.06
CA GLU A 452 40.06 30.58 4.31
C GLU A 452 39.04 31.72 4.10
N ASN A 453 37.95 31.73 4.90
CA ASN A 453 37.48 32.91 5.65
C ASN A 453 36.19 32.62 6.42
N GLU A 454 36.30 32.62 7.76
CA GLU A 454 35.23 33.08 8.66
C GLU A 454 35.10 34.62 8.58
N PRO A 455 34.01 35.19 9.12
CA PRO A 455 34.25 35.97 10.33
C PRO A 455 33.19 35.78 11.44
N ALA A 456 33.63 36.13 12.65
CA ALA A 456 32.89 36.15 13.89
C ALA A 456 32.23 37.52 14.21
N ASP A 457 31.22 37.43 15.09
CA ASP A 457 30.92 38.32 16.25
C ASP A 457 30.21 39.68 16.06
N ALA A 458 29.08 39.86 16.78
CA ALA A 458 28.93 40.80 17.92
C ALA A 458 27.52 41.42 18.12
N GLY A 459 27.06 41.42 19.39
CA GLY A 459 26.15 42.41 20.02
C GLY A 459 24.68 41.99 20.15
N GLN A 460 24.09 41.60 21.29
CA GLN A 460 24.06 42.05 22.70
C GLN A 460 23.03 43.16 23.02
N ALA A 461 22.10 42.82 23.94
CA ALA A 461 21.30 43.64 24.90
C ALA A 461 20.28 44.66 24.35
N GLY A 462 19.11 44.91 24.96
CA GLY A 462 18.54 44.45 26.23
C GLY A 462 17.22 45.19 26.56
N GLU A 463 16.60 44.79 27.67
CA GLU A 463 15.67 45.53 28.55
C GLU A 463 14.31 46.00 27.97
N GLY A 464 13.15 45.89 28.64
CA GLY A 464 12.79 45.48 30.00
C GLY A 464 11.34 45.92 30.32
N SER A 465 10.90 45.57 31.55
CA SER A 465 9.73 46.08 32.31
C SER A 465 8.38 45.39 32.06
N ALA A 466 7.81 44.64 33.02
CA ALA A 466 7.12 45.05 34.28
C ALA A 466 5.73 45.67 33.99
N GLU A 467 4.64 45.48 34.72
CA GLU A 467 4.27 44.83 35.99
C GLU A 467 2.73 44.89 36.11
N SER A 468 2.19 44.29 37.19
CA SER A 468 0.82 44.40 37.74
C SER A 468 -0.19 43.38 37.20
N GLY A 469 -0.93 42.63 38.01
CA GLY A 469 -1.22 42.73 39.45
C GLY A 469 -2.73 42.75 39.65
N GLY A 470 -3.28 41.79 40.40
CA GLY A 470 -4.71 41.78 40.74
C GLY A 470 -5.21 40.47 41.34
N GLU A 471 -4.92 40.24 42.62
CA GLU A 471 -5.67 39.32 43.50
C GLU A 471 -7.11 39.84 43.71
N VAL A 472 -8.11 38.94 43.74
CA VAL A 472 -9.22 39.00 44.70
C VAL A 472 -9.64 37.58 45.10
N GLN A 473 -9.77 37.41 46.43
CA GLN A 473 -10.09 36.23 47.23
C GLN A 473 -11.54 35.73 47.08
N GLY A 474 -11.76 34.47 47.47
CA GLY A 474 -13.07 33.95 47.88
C GLY A 474 -12.99 32.50 48.40
N GLU A 475 -12.86 32.34 49.72
CA GLU A 475 -12.95 31.07 50.46
C GLU A 475 -14.32 30.39 50.33
N HIS A 476 -14.35 29.04 50.31
CA HIS A 476 -15.10 28.22 51.28
C HIS A 476 -14.83 26.70 51.12
N THR A 477 -14.25 26.11 52.18
CA THR A 477 -14.57 24.82 52.87
C THR A 477 -15.66 23.92 52.25
N SER A 478 -15.65 22.58 52.22
CA SER A 478 -14.96 21.51 52.98
C SER A 478 -15.28 20.11 52.38
N THR A 479 -14.61 19.07 52.91
CA THR A 479 -15.04 17.65 53.08
C THR A 479 -15.15 16.75 51.83
N THR A 480 -14.16 15.88 51.57
CA THR A 480 -14.08 14.44 51.93
C THR A 480 -15.13 13.54 51.25
N ASP A 481 -14.70 12.69 50.31
CA ASP A 481 -14.69 11.24 50.51
C ASP A 481 -13.99 10.55 49.32
N GLU A 482 -12.84 9.95 49.59
CA GLU A 482 -12.27 8.88 48.77
C GLU A 482 -12.56 7.57 49.50
N THR A 483 -13.17 6.62 48.81
CA THR A 483 -13.09 5.20 49.19
C THR A 483 -12.84 4.35 47.94
N PRO A 484 -11.79 3.50 47.96
CA PRO A 484 -11.45 2.51 46.94
C PRO A 484 -12.04 1.12 47.30
N LEU A 485 -11.54 0.04 46.65
CA LEU A 485 -11.72 -1.42 46.89
C LEU A 485 -12.73 -2.11 45.94
N ASP A 486 -12.53 -3.30 45.34
CA ASP A 486 -11.68 -4.47 45.65
C ASP A 486 -11.43 -5.41 44.42
N ASP A 487 -10.22 -5.97 44.40
CA ASP A 487 -9.67 -7.32 44.07
C ASP A 487 -10.49 -8.49 43.41
N ASP A 488 -9.91 -9.05 42.32
CA ASP A 488 -9.39 -10.44 42.07
C ASP A 488 -10.27 -11.71 42.33
N PRO A 489 -9.95 -12.99 41.94
CA PRO A 489 -8.97 -13.60 41.00
C PRO A 489 -9.49 -14.75 40.10
N ARG A 490 -8.66 -15.23 39.14
CA ARG A 490 -8.04 -16.60 39.15
C ARG A 490 -7.47 -17.06 37.79
N THR A 491 -6.30 -17.68 37.93
CA THR A 491 -5.46 -18.42 36.99
C THR A 491 -5.94 -19.86 36.70
N ASP A 492 -5.52 -20.39 35.55
CA ASP A 492 -4.74 -21.63 35.34
C ASP A 492 -5.20 -22.62 34.24
N SER A 493 -4.31 -22.76 33.23
CA SER A 493 -3.77 -23.96 32.57
C SER A 493 -4.60 -25.24 32.33
N GLY A 494 -4.47 -25.81 31.11
CA GLY A 494 -4.52 -27.28 30.91
C GLY A 494 -4.91 -27.78 29.51
N CYS A 495 -3.99 -28.47 28.82
CA CYS A 495 -4.14 -29.13 27.51
C CYS A 495 -5.22 -30.24 27.40
N GLY A 496 -5.68 -30.52 26.17
CA GLY A 496 -6.25 -31.81 25.77
C GLY A 496 -7.03 -31.82 24.45
N CYS A 497 -6.50 -32.50 23.42
CA CYS A 497 -7.16 -32.74 22.13
C CYS A 497 -8.29 -33.79 22.20
N SER A 498 -9.37 -33.61 21.43
CA SER A 498 -10.03 -34.68 20.65
C SER A 498 -11.07 -34.12 19.68
N MET A 499 -11.07 -34.63 18.44
CA MET A 499 -12.03 -34.35 17.38
C MET A 499 -13.44 -34.89 17.68
N SER A 500 -14.47 -34.14 17.25
CA SER A 500 -15.63 -34.70 16.51
C SER A 500 -16.50 -33.58 15.95
N ALA A 501 -16.81 -33.68 14.65
CA ALA A 501 -17.77 -32.86 13.93
C ALA A 501 -19.19 -32.98 14.50
N VAL A 502 -20.01 -31.92 14.31
CA VAL A 502 -21.39 -31.93 13.76
C VAL A 502 -22.11 -30.59 14.06
N GLU A 503 -22.59 -29.99 12.98
CA GLU A 503 -23.78 -29.13 12.77
C GLU A 503 -24.06 -27.86 13.59
N HIS A 504 -24.20 -26.77 12.81
CA HIS A 504 -25.10 -25.62 12.94
C HIS A 504 -25.91 -25.46 14.24
N HIS A 505 -25.67 -24.36 14.96
CA HIS A 505 -26.76 -23.52 15.45
C HIS A 505 -26.31 -22.08 15.74
N ARG A 506 -27.03 -21.13 15.12
CA ARG A 506 -27.08 -19.68 15.41
C ARG A 506 -27.28 -19.40 16.90
N TRP A 507 -26.59 -18.40 17.48
CA TRP A 507 -27.14 -17.47 18.50
C TRP A 507 -26.27 -16.20 18.63
N GLY A 508 -26.92 -15.03 18.51
CA GLY A 508 -26.85 -13.93 19.50
C GLY A 508 -25.74 -12.89 19.41
N LEU A 509 -25.97 -11.80 18.67
CA LEU A 509 -25.36 -10.49 18.95
C LEU A 509 -26.34 -9.65 19.80
N PRO A 510 -25.88 -8.88 20.81
CA PRO A 510 -26.71 -7.91 21.50
C PRO A 510 -26.91 -6.66 20.63
N ALA A 511 -28.15 -6.19 20.61
CA ALA A 511 -28.59 -4.98 19.92
C ALA A 511 -28.19 -3.72 20.70
N GLU A 512 -27.84 -2.65 19.99
CA GLU A 512 -28.47 -1.34 20.17
C GLU A 512 -28.16 -0.38 19.01
N VAL A 513 -29.19 0.39 18.65
CA VAL A 513 -29.28 1.48 17.65
C VAL A 513 -29.36 1.06 16.15
N LEU A 514 -30.55 0.62 15.74
CA LEU A 514 -31.00 0.60 14.34
C LEU A 514 -32.15 1.61 14.18
N VAL A 515 -31.89 2.74 13.55
CA VAL A 515 -32.94 3.72 13.17
C VAL A 515 -33.37 3.43 11.73
N PHE A 516 -34.54 2.82 11.56
CA PHE A 516 -35.21 2.69 10.26
C PHE A 516 -36.10 3.92 10.00
N LEU A 517 -35.84 4.64 8.90
CA LEU A 517 -36.76 5.63 8.34
C LEU A 517 -37.48 5.02 7.13
N ALA A 518 -38.77 4.69 7.32
CA ALA A 518 -39.64 4.19 6.27
C ALA A 518 -40.23 5.34 5.43
N LEU A 519 -39.86 5.43 4.15
CA LEU A 519 -40.51 6.29 3.17
C LEU A 519 -41.68 5.54 2.49
N CYS A 520 -42.90 5.91 2.86
CA CYS A 520 -44.12 5.46 2.19
C CYS A 520 -44.29 6.14 0.82
N THR A 521 -44.15 5.39 -0.28
CA THR A 521 -44.66 5.78 -1.60
C THR A 521 -46.07 5.22 -1.81
N ARG A 522 -47.04 6.13 -1.94
CA ARG A 522 -48.47 5.82 -2.11
C ARG A 522 -48.79 5.62 -3.59
N ARG A 523 -48.88 4.37 -4.07
CA ARG A 523 -49.48 4.05 -5.38
C ARG A 523 -51.02 4.10 -5.28
N ARG A 524 -51.66 5.01 -6.02
CA ARG A 524 -53.11 5.02 -6.27
C ARG A 524 -53.45 3.91 -7.28
N GLY A 525 -54.13 2.85 -6.81
CA GLY A 525 -54.83 1.89 -7.65
C GLY A 525 -56.33 1.99 -7.39
N GLY A 526 -57.10 2.41 -8.40
CA GLY A 526 -58.55 2.54 -8.34
C GLY A 526 -59.25 1.19 -8.27
N ARG A 527 -60.35 1.13 -7.51
CA ARG A 527 -61.31 0.02 -7.51
C ARG A 527 -62.66 0.58 -7.98
N SER A 528 -63.15 0.06 -9.09
CA SER A 528 -64.54 0.15 -9.51
C SER A 528 -65.33 -1.02 -8.91
N SER A 529 -66.43 -0.72 -8.23
CA SER A 529 -67.47 -1.67 -7.85
C SER A 529 -68.79 -1.18 -8.42
N ASP A 530 -69.54 -2.10 -9.02
CA ASP A 530 -71.00 -2.20 -9.23
C ASP A 530 -71.17 -3.11 -10.47
N GLY A 531 -71.97 -4.16 -10.52
CA GLY A 531 -73.03 -4.70 -9.68
C GLY A 531 -73.89 -5.60 -10.60
N GLN A 532 -74.67 -6.51 -10.01
CA GLN A 532 -75.88 -7.21 -10.52
C GLN A 532 -75.86 -8.73 -10.31
N PRO A 533 -77.03 -9.33 -10.05
CA PRO A 533 -78.00 -9.06 -8.99
C PRO A 533 -77.87 -10.07 -7.83
#